data_AF-A0A9E1H977-F1
#
_entry.id   AF-A0A9E1H977-F1
#
_cell.length_a   1.000
_cell.length_b   1.000
_cell.length_c   1.000
_cell.angle_alpha   90.00
_cell.angle_beta   90.00
_cell.angle_gamma   90.00
#
_symmetry.space_group_name_H-M   'P 1'
#
loop_
_entity.id
_entity.type
_entity.pdbx_description
1 polymer ?
#
loop_
_entity_poly.entity_id
_entity_poly.type
_entity_poly.pdbx_seq_one_letter_code
_entity_poly.pdbx_strand_id
1 'polypeptide(L)'
;FEKTKDGGTTWTEVNGDPFDQNMGVAEGLLFFTNDFGFAGLTYASEDFSMLYVTKDGGETFERLELPLDTVTELPSEAAELGFTIEDYDYHTMPQIVDGKMEIYLQTDAMEQQGIIFQSEDNGVTWEYAGCKE
;
A
#
# COMPACT_ATOMS: atom_id res chain seq x y z
N PHE A 1 -14.33 -8.78 -5.77
CA PHE A 1 -13.08 -9.42 -6.23
C PHE A 1 -13.38 -10.85 -6.64
N GLU A 2 -12.79 -11.29 -7.75
CA GLU A 2 -13.04 -12.62 -8.32
C GLU A 2 -11.73 -13.38 -8.49
N LYS A 3 -11.81 -14.71 -8.39
CA LYS A 3 -10.68 -15.62 -8.58
C LYS A 3 -11.01 -16.67 -9.61
N THR A 4 -9.99 -17.11 -10.34
CA THR A 4 -10.05 -18.24 -11.25
C THR A 4 -9.08 -19.34 -10.81
N LYS A 5 -9.43 -20.60 -11.10
CA LYS A 5 -8.56 -21.77 -10.88
C LYS A 5 -8.21 -22.50 -12.18
N ASP A 6 -8.74 -22.04 -13.31
CA ASP A 6 -8.66 -22.70 -14.61
C ASP A 6 -8.13 -21.77 -15.71
N GLY A 7 -7.25 -20.84 -15.31
CA GLY A 7 -6.60 -19.91 -16.23
C GLY A 7 -7.54 -18.84 -16.80
N GLY A 8 -8.62 -18.50 -16.09
CA GLY A 8 -9.56 -17.46 -16.48
C GLY A 8 -10.75 -17.95 -17.30
N THR A 9 -10.97 -19.26 -17.38
CA THR A 9 -12.14 -19.84 -18.08
C THR A 9 -13.40 -19.63 -17.25
N THR A 10 -13.31 -19.82 -15.95
CA THR A 10 -14.38 -19.52 -14.98
C THR A 10 -13.86 -18.64 -13.86
N TRP A 11 -14.77 -17.81 -13.34
CA TRP A 11 -14.53 -16.86 -12.28
C TRP A 11 -15.56 -17.07 -11.17
N THR A 12 -15.11 -16.90 -9.93
CA THR A 12 -15.97 -16.97 -8.74
C THR A 12 -15.67 -15.76 -7.88
N GLU A 13 -16.71 -15.07 -7.42
CA GLU A 13 -16.58 -14.03 -6.43
C GLU A 13 -15.99 -14.60 -5.14
N VAL A 14 -14.90 -14.00 -4.66
CA VAL A 14 -14.22 -14.39 -3.42
C VAL A 14 -14.47 -13.42 -2.29
N ASN A 15 -14.68 -12.14 -2.62
CA ASN A 15 -14.97 -11.09 -1.65
C ASN A 15 -15.74 -9.95 -2.34
N GLY A 16 -16.93 -9.65 -1.87
CA GLY A 16 -17.79 -8.58 -2.39
C GLY A 16 -17.47 -7.18 -1.85
N ASP A 17 -16.70 -7.08 -0.76
CA ASP A 17 -16.32 -5.85 -0.07
C ASP A 17 -14.84 -5.88 0.40
N PRO A 18 -13.89 -5.81 -0.55
CA PRO A 18 -12.46 -5.93 -0.28
C PRO A 18 -11.86 -4.67 0.40
N PHE A 19 -12.64 -3.59 0.51
CA PHE A 19 -12.19 -2.28 0.99
C PHE A 19 -12.95 -1.82 2.23
N ASP A 20 -13.62 -2.75 2.94
CA ASP A 20 -14.36 -2.48 4.18
C ASP A 20 -15.29 -1.26 4.06
N GLN A 21 -16.18 -1.28 3.06
CA GLN A 21 -17.15 -0.22 2.72
C GLN A 21 -16.54 1.11 2.25
N ASN A 22 -15.21 1.23 2.15
CA ASN A 22 -14.59 2.41 1.57
C ASN A 22 -14.85 2.46 0.06
N MET A 23 -15.27 3.62 -0.41
CA MET A 23 -15.48 3.88 -1.84
C MET A 23 -14.21 4.50 -2.43
N GLY A 24 -13.98 4.35 -3.73
CA GLY A 24 -12.81 4.93 -4.38
C GLY A 24 -12.56 4.30 -5.74
N VAL A 25 -11.37 4.56 -6.27
CA VAL A 25 -10.84 3.93 -7.47
C VAL A 25 -9.82 2.89 -7.04
N ALA A 26 -9.99 1.65 -7.50
CA ALA A 26 -8.98 0.63 -7.28
C ALA A 26 -7.69 1.04 -8.01
N GLU A 27 -6.63 1.26 -7.24
CA GLU A 27 -5.30 1.64 -7.75
C GLU A 27 -4.60 0.42 -8.34
N GLY A 28 -4.70 -0.72 -7.66
CA GLY A 28 -4.04 -1.94 -8.07
C GLY A 28 -4.42 -3.16 -7.24
N LEU A 29 -4.08 -4.33 -7.78
CA LEU A 29 -4.16 -5.62 -7.09
C LEU A 29 -2.89 -6.40 -7.42
N LEU A 30 -2.10 -6.70 -6.40
CA LEU A 30 -0.81 -7.36 -6.52
C LEU A 30 -0.76 -8.60 -5.62
N PHE A 31 -0.39 -9.75 -6.17
CA PHE A 31 -0.17 -10.98 -5.40
C PHE A 31 1.28 -11.43 -5.52
N PHE A 32 1.90 -11.70 -4.38
CA PHE A 32 3.26 -12.26 -4.30
C PHE A 32 3.24 -13.79 -4.22
N THR A 33 2.15 -14.35 -3.68
CA THR A 33 1.86 -15.79 -3.69
C THR A 33 0.38 -16.01 -3.98
N ASN A 34 -0.10 -17.25 -4.00
CA ASN A 34 -1.53 -17.54 -4.18
C ASN A 34 -2.42 -17.02 -3.05
N ASP A 35 -1.83 -16.78 -1.87
CA ASP A 35 -2.55 -16.45 -0.65
C ASP A 35 -2.24 -15.02 -0.17
N PHE A 36 -1.05 -14.51 -0.47
CA PHE A 36 -0.58 -13.21 0.01
C PHE A 36 -0.53 -12.14 -1.09
N GLY A 37 -1.21 -11.02 -0.86
CA GLY A 37 -1.30 -9.92 -1.79
C GLY A 37 -1.84 -8.62 -1.17
N PHE A 38 -1.86 -7.57 -1.97
CA PHE A 38 -2.31 -6.22 -1.61
C PHE A 38 -3.31 -5.70 -2.63
N ALA A 39 -4.29 -4.95 -2.15
CA ALA A 39 -5.19 -4.14 -2.95
C ALA A 39 -5.04 -2.66 -2.57
N GLY A 40 -4.85 -1.80 -3.55
CA GLY A 40 -4.78 -0.35 -3.37
C GLY A 40 -6.10 0.32 -3.70
N LEU A 41 -6.48 1.30 -2.90
CA LEU A 41 -7.65 2.16 -3.11
C LEU A 41 -7.20 3.62 -3.02
N THR A 42 -7.52 4.40 -4.05
CA THR A 42 -7.26 5.84 -4.09
C THR A 42 -8.54 6.63 -4.31
N TYR A 43 -8.51 7.93 -4.06
CA TYR A 43 -9.56 8.85 -4.47
C TYR A 43 -9.22 9.55 -5.79
N ALA A 44 -10.20 10.23 -6.38
CA ALA A 44 -10.03 10.93 -7.66
C ALA A 44 -9.04 12.10 -7.58
N SER A 45 -8.71 12.59 -6.39
CA SER A 45 -7.69 13.61 -6.15
C SER A 45 -6.27 13.06 -6.23
N GLU A 46 -6.10 11.75 -6.04
CA GLU A 46 -4.79 11.06 -6.03
C GLU A 46 -3.79 11.59 -4.98
N ASP A 47 -4.25 12.36 -4.00
CA ASP A 47 -3.47 12.81 -2.83
C ASP A 47 -3.56 11.81 -1.66
N PHE A 48 -4.61 11.01 -1.59
CA PHE A 48 -4.81 10.02 -0.53
C PHE A 48 -4.96 8.61 -1.09
N SER A 49 -4.31 7.62 -0.46
CA SER A 49 -4.56 6.21 -0.74
C SER A 49 -4.52 5.32 0.50
N MET A 50 -5.10 4.14 0.37
CA MET A 50 -5.08 3.07 1.36
C MET A 50 -4.64 1.77 0.72
N LEU A 51 -3.86 0.98 1.46
CA LEU A 51 -3.54 -0.38 1.11
C LEU A 51 -4.29 -1.36 2.01
N TYR A 52 -4.70 -2.47 1.41
CA TYR A 52 -5.34 -3.59 2.10
C TYR A 52 -4.57 -4.86 1.82
N VAL A 53 -4.29 -5.65 2.85
CA VAL A 53 -3.51 -6.88 2.76
C VAL A 53 -4.42 -8.10 2.86
N THR A 54 -4.21 -9.09 2.00
CA THR A 54 -4.80 -10.42 2.14
C THR A 54 -3.71 -11.45 2.41
N LYS A 55 -4.01 -12.46 3.24
CA LYS A 55 -3.15 -13.61 3.54
C LYS A 55 -3.86 -14.95 3.31
N ASP A 56 -5.06 -14.92 2.73
CA ASP A 56 -5.92 -16.07 2.46
C ASP A 56 -6.39 -16.13 0.99
N GLY A 57 -5.68 -15.44 0.10
CA GLY A 57 -5.92 -15.50 -1.34
C GLY A 57 -7.09 -14.65 -1.80
N GLY A 58 -7.40 -13.60 -1.04
CA GLY A 58 -8.44 -12.61 -1.32
C GLY A 58 -9.80 -12.92 -0.71
N GLU A 59 -9.90 -13.87 0.23
CA GLU A 59 -11.14 -14.11 0.98
C GLU A 59 -11.38 -12.97 1.97
N THR A 60 -10.33 -12.53 2.67
CA THR A 60 -10.34 -11.36 3.54
C THR A 60 -9.25 -10.36 3.19
N PHE A 61 -9.52 -9.10 3.50
CA PHE A 61 -8.62 -7.97 3.33
C PHE A 61 -8.65 -7.14 4.62
N GLU A 62 -7.48 -6.77 5.12
CA GLU A 62 -7.31 -5.89 6.28
C GLU A 62 -6.57 -4.64 5.87
N ARG A 63 -7.01 -3.46 6.34
CA ARG A 63 -6.31 -2.21 6.07
C ARG A 63 -4.89 -2.28 6.67
N LEU A 64 -3.91 -1.92 5.85
CA LEU A 64 -2.53 -1.78 6.29
C LEU A 64 -2.39 -0.52 7.14
N GLU A 65 -1.75 -0.66 8.31
CA GLU A 65 -1.38 0.45 9.17
C GLU A 65 0.14 0.48 9.30
N LEU A 66 0.76 1.56 8.81
CA LEU A 66 2.20 1.78 8.92
C LEU A 66 2.54 2.45 10.27
N PRO A 67 3.70 2.16 10.89
CA PRO A 67 4.08 2.70 12.19
C PRO A 67 4.60 4.14 12.06
N LEU A 68 3.71 5.09 11.78
CA LEU A 68 4.07 6.50 11.54
C LEU A 68 4.77 7.18 12.73
N ASP A 69 4.55 6.69 13.95
CA ASP A 69 5.19 7.17 15.17
C ASP A 69 6.69 6.83 15.26
N THR A 70 7.18 5.94 14.39
CA THR A 70 8.60 5.59 14.28
C THR A 70 9.39 6.47 13.31
N VAL A 71 8.71 7.33 12.54
CA VAL A 71 9.35 8.21 11.55
C VAL A 71 10.18 9.29 12.24
N THR A 72 11.47 9.37 11.92
CA THR A 72 12.39 10.35 12.51
C THR A 72 12.75 11.51 11.59
N GLU A 73 12.58 11.34 10.28
CA GLU A 73 12.91 12.34 9.28
C GLU A 73 11.88 12.34 8.13
N LEU A 74 11.74 13.48 7.47
CA LEU A 74 10.92 13.66 6.27
C LEU A 74 11.85 14.04 5.10
N PRO A 75 11.43 13.83 3.85
CA PRO A 75 12.16 14.31 2.67
C PRO A 75 12.59 15.76 2.80
N SER A 76 13.74 16.11 2.20
CA SER A 76 14.38 17.42 2.43
C SER A 76 13.50 18.63 2.10
N GLU A 77 12.61 18.51 1.11
CA GLU A 77 11.69 19.57 0.70
C GLU A 77 10.56 19.84 1.71
N ALA A 78 10.27 18.87 2.59
CA ALA A 78 9.20 18.98 3.59
C ALA A 78 9.35 20.24 4.46
N ALA A 79 10.58 20.57 4.87
CA ALA A 79 10.86 21.74 5.70
C ALA A 79 10.62 23.06 4.97
N GLU A 80 10.87 23.11 3.65
CA GLU A 80 10.65 24.31 2.83
C GLU A 80 9.15 24.55 2.57
N LEU A 81 8.39 23.46 2.41
CA LEU A 81 6.94 23.50 2.18
C LEU A 81 6.12 23.56 3.48
N GLY A 82 6.76 23.33 4.62
CA GLY A 82 6.10 23.28 5.93
C GLY A 82 5.28 22.01 6.16
N PHE A 83 5.62 20.93 5.45
CA PHE A 83 4.99 19.63 5.60
C PHE A 83 5.34 18.97 6.93
N THR A 84 4.40 18.16 7.37
CA THR A 84 4.44 17.30 8.54
C THR A 84 4.19 15.86 8.08
N ILE A 85 4.28 14.89 8.99
CA ILE A 85 3.95 13.50 8.67
C ILE A 85 2.49 13.32 8.20
N GLU A 86 1.58 14.22 8.61
CA GLU A 86 0.16 14.15 8.22
C GLU A 86 -0.07 14.48 6.74
N ASP A 87 0.89 15.14 6.08
CA ASP A 87 0.84 15.48 4.66
C ASP A 87 1.30 14.33 3.76
N TYR A 88 1.77 13.22 4.33
CA TYR A 88 2.18 12.01 3.62
C TYR A 88 1.10 10.95 3.78
N ASP A 89 0.06 10.99 2.95
CA ASP A 89 -1.13 10.13 3.05
C ASP A 89 -1.38 9.28 1.79
N TYR A 90 -0.47 9.31 0.82
CA TYR A 90 -0.46 8.43 -0.34
C TYR A 90 0.51 7.25 -0.16
N HIS A 91 -0.04 6.04 -0.02
CA HIS A 91 0.69 4.79 -0.03
C HIS A 91 0.89 4.28 -1.46
N THR A 92 2.14 4.07 -1.86
CA THR A 92 2.44 3.36 -3.12
C THR A 92 2.17 1.86 -3.00
N MET A 93 1.79 1.21 -4.11
CA MET A 93 1.75 -0.25 -4.17
C MET A 93 3.11 -0.87 -3.77
N PRO A 94 3.12 -1.97 -2.97
CA PRO A 94 4.38 -2.53 -2.48
C PRO A 94 5.28 -3.06 -3.59
N GLN A 95 6.59 -2.91 -3.40
CA GLN A 95 7.62 -3.38 -4.33
C GLN A 95 8.71 -4.18 -3.61
N ILE A 96 9.45 -5.03 -4.33
CA ILE A 96 10.59 -5.76 -3.78
C ILE A 96 11.88 -5.08 -4.22
N VAL A 97 12.65 -4.56 -3.26
CA VAL A 97 13.95 -3.92 -3.46
C VAL A 97 14.98 -4.67 -2.63
N ASP A 98 16.01 -5.20 -3.28
CA ASP A 98 17.08 -5.99 -2.64
C ASP A 98 16.59 -7.12 -1.71
N GLY A 99 15.45 -7.72 -2.05
CA GLY A 99 14.84 -8.84 -1.32
C GLY A 99 13.97 -8.42 -0.13
N LYS A 100 13.83 -7.12 0.14
CA LYS A 100 12.90 -6.56 1.12
C LYS A 100 11.68 -5.98 0.43
N MET A 101 10.54 -6.01 1.10
CA MET A 101 9.35 -5.32 0.62
C MET A 101 9.40 -3.86 1.07
N GLU A 102 9.12 -2.95 0.15
CA GLU A 102 9.07 -1.51 0.43
C GLU A 102 7.72 -0.93 0.05
N ILE A 103 7.26 0.02 0.88
CA ILE A 103 6.18 0.96 0.57
C ILE A 103 6.75 2.37 0.76
N TYR A 104 6.46 3.24 -0.19
CA TYR A 104 6.71 4.67 -0.08
C TYR A 104 5.43 5.35 0.33
N LEU A 105 5.51 6.20 1.36
CA LEU A 105 4.46 7.12 1.77
C LEU A 105 4.80 8.50 1.20
N GLN A 106 3.88 9.08 0.44
CA GLN A 106 4.08 10.27 -0.39
C GLN A 106 2.93 11.26 -0.17
N THR A 107 3.07 12.49 -0.66
CA THR A 107 2.02 13.52 -0.55
C THR A 107 0.94 13.41 -1.62
N ASP A 108 1.27 12.77 -2.75
CA ASP A 108 0.33 12.40 -3.81
C ASP A 108 0.94 11.33 -4.73
N ALA A 109 0.14 10.82 -5.67
CA ALA A 109 0.54 9.77 -6.61
C ALA A 109 1.65 10.18 -7.61
N MET A 110 1.87 11.48 -7.82
CA MET A 110 2.86 12.01 -8.76
C MET A 110 4.18 12.37 -8.08
N GLU A 111 4.19 12.48 -6.75
CA GLU A 111 5.37 12.73 -5.95
C GLU A 111 6.43 11.65 -6.19
N GLN A 112 7.70 12.06 -6.21
CA GLN A 112 8.85 11.19 -6.39
C GLN A 112 9.61 10.96 -5.09
N GLN A 113 9.55 11.93 -4.18
CA GLN A 113 10.07 11.82 -2.82
C GLN A 113 9.12 11.01 -1.94
N GLY A 114 9.59 10.63 -0.76
CA GLY A 114 8.70 9.98 0.20
C GLY A 114 9.42 9.34 1.38
N ILE A 115 8.61 8.84 2.30
CA ILE A 115 9.07 8.10 3.47
C ILE A 115 9.06 6.61 3.13
N ILE A 116 10.15 5.92 3.43
CA ILE A 116 10.31 4.50 3.11
C ILE A 116 9.93 3.68 4.34
N PHE A 117 9.02 2.74 4.15
CA PHE A 117 8.77 1.65 5.09
C PHE A 117 9.22 0.33 4.47
N GLN A 118 9.96 -0.47 5.23
CA GLN A 118 10.46 -1.78 4.82
C GLN A 118 9.83 -2.90 5.63
N SER A 119 9.70 -4.07 5.00
CA SER A 119 9.30 -5.32 5.64
C SER A 119 10.19 -6.47 5.17
N GLU A 120 10.68 -7.26 6.14
CA GLU A 120 11.46 -8.49 5.90
C GLU A 120 10.61 -9.77 6.05
N ASP A 121 9.37 -9.65 6.51
CA ASP A 121 8.50 -10.76 6.87
C ASP A 121 7.22 -10.83 6.01
N ASN A 122 7.32 -10.38 4.76
CA ASN A 122 6.22 -10.32 3.79
C ASN A 122 5.04 -9.47 4.31
N GLY A 123 5.32 -8.23 4.69
CA GLY A 123 4.31 -7.24 5.07
C GLY A 123 3.56 -7.58 6.35
N VAL A 124 4.11 -8.44 7.22
CA VAL A 124 3.52 -8.72 8.54
C VAL A 124 3.89 -7.61 9.52
N THR A 125 5.14 -7.18 9.51
CA THR A 125 5.65 -6.02 10.24
C THR A 125 6.36 -5.07 9.29
N TRP A 126 6.31 -3.79 9.62
CA TRP A 126 6.92 -2.70 8.87
C TRP A 126 7.80 -1.88 9.80
N GLU A 127 8.91 -1.38 9.27
CA GLU A 127 9.80 -0.46 9.97
C GLU A 127 10.09 0.75 9.09
N TYR A 128 10.22 1.92 9.70
CA TYR A 128 10.72 3.10 9.03
C TYR A 128 12.18 2.87 8.60
N ALA A 129 12.48 3.16 7.33
CA ALA A 129 13.77 2.85 6.70
C ALA A 129 14.47 4.08 6.09
N GLY A 130 13.98 5.29 6.38
CA GLY A 130 14.54 6.55 5.88
C GLY A 130 13.64 7.25 4.87
N CYS A 131 14.23 8.15 4.08
CA CYS A 131 13.54 8.90 3.03
C CYS A 131 14.13 8.63 1.65
N LYS A 132 13.26 8.72 0.65
CA LYS A 132 13.61 8.86 -0.75
C LYS A 132 13.54 10.35 -1.11
N GLU A 133 14.62 10.85 -1.69
CA GLU A 133 14.77 12.23 -2.18
C GLU A 133 14.48 12.35 -3.68
#